data_AF-A0A949UN67-F1
#
_entry.id   AF-A0A949UN67-F1
#
_cell.length_a   1.000
_cell.length_b   1.000
_cell.length_c   1.000
_cell.angle_alpha   90.00
_cell.angle_beta   90.00
_cell.angle_gamma   90.00
#
_symmetry.space_group_name_H-M   'P 1'
#
loop_
_entity.id
_entity.type
_entity.pdbx_description
1 polymer ?
#
loop_
_entity_poly.entity_id
_entity_poly.type
_entity_poly.pdbx_seq_one_letter_code
_entity_poly.pdbx_strand_id
1 'polypeptide(L)'
;ELTVNFKLEEFTGGNLLIGNNGGKIILMKNLKIHWDYKACTQFKDPIIANVIAEYRYRVSISEENGTKIIDTKDYKYGAGDIDKFLVDIKYSELGIYNVWFTFEYNIFGSEEWFLYNTDKDTIEKCAKFN
;
A
#
# COMPACT_ATOMS: atom_id res chain seq x y z
N GLU A 1 -10.96 -17.43 -1.85
CA GLU A 1 -10.45 -16.69 -3.00
C GLU A 1 -9.91 -15.39 -2.45
N LEU A 2 -8.64 -15.10 -2.76
CA LEU A 2 -7.96 -13.91 -2.27
C LEU A 2 -8.66 -12.68 -2.82
N THR A 3 -8.98 -11.73 -1.95
CA THR A 3 -9.51 -10.42 -2.33
C THR A 3 -8.54 -9.35 -1.88
N VAL A 4 -8.25 -8.42 -2.79
CA VAL A 4 -7.34 -7.30 -2.51
C VAL A 4 -7.96 -6.03 -3.07
N ASN A 5 -8.04 -4.99 -2.26
CA ASN A 5 -8.43 -3.67 -2.69
C ASN A 5 -7.41 -2.67 -2.16
N PHE A 6 -6.80 -1.92 -3.05
CA PHE A 6 -5.86 -0.87 -2.70
C PHE A 6 -6.39 0.46 -3.22
N LYS A 7 -6.29 1.48 -2.38
CA LYS A 7 -6.56 2.86 -2.75
C LYS A 7 -5.57 3.78 -2.06
N LEU A 8 -5.02 4.71 -2.82
CA LEU A 8 -4.21 5.80 -2.34
C LEU A 8 -5.11 7.01 -2.11
N GLU A 9 -4.99 7.60 -0.93
CA GLU A 9 -5.80 8.73 -0.51
C GLU A 9 -4.89 9.88 -0.09
N GLU A 10 -5.25 11.08 -0.52
CA GLU A 10 -4.37 12.25 -0.43
C GLU A 10 -3.90 12.58 1.00
N PHE A 11 -4.79 12.33 1.97
CA PHE A 11 -4.63 12.75 3.36
C PHE A 11 -4.33 11.59 4.32
N THR A 12 -4.64 10.36 3.92
CA THR A 12 -4.56 9.17 4.80
C THR A 12 -3.49 8.18 4.34
N GLY A 13 -2.91 8.38 3.14
CA GLY A 13 -1.88 7.52 2.57
C GLY A 13 -2.48 6.32 1.84
N GLY A 14 -1.85 5.15 1.94
CA GLY A 14 -2.32 3.92 1.32
C GLY A 14 -3.31 3.17 2.22
N ASN A 15 -4.49 2.85 1.70
CA ASN A 15 -5.45 1.97 2.35
C ASN A 15 -5.54 0.66 1.56
N LEU A 16 -5.02 -0.41 2.16
CA LEU A 16 -4.96 -1.74 1.56
C LEU A 16 -5.84 -2.69 2.38
N LEU A 17 -6.84 -3.27 1.72
CA LEU A 17 -7.68 -4.34 2.26
C LEU A 17 -7.24 -5.66 1.64
N ILE A 18 -6.90 -6.63 2.48
CA ILE A 18 -6.59 -8.00 2.05
C ILE A 18 -7.54 -8.92 2.78
N GLY A 19 -8.21 -9.80 2.06
CA GLY A 19 -9.14 -10.75 2.64
C GLY A 19 -9.27 -12.03 1.85
N ASN A 20 -10.19 -12.88 2.30
CA ASN A 20 -10.44 -14.17 1.69
C ASN A 20 -11.93 -14.50 1.64
N ASN A 21 -12.51 -14.42 0.44
CA ASN A 21 -13.93 -14.70 0.20
C ASN A 21 -14.21 -16.16 -0.20
N GLY A 22 -13.27 -17.09 -0.02
CA GLY A 22 -13.50 -18.50 -0.36
C GLY A 22 -13.15 -19.47 0.76
N GLY A 23 -13.48 -20.74 0.54
CA GLY A 23 -13.48 -21.76 1.60
C GLY A 23 -12.12 -22.32 2.04
N LYS A 24 -11.00 -21.87 1.46
CA LYS A 24 -9.65 -22.34 1.81
C LYS A 24 -8.88 -21.27 2.56
N ILE A 25 -8.04 -21.67 3.51
CA ILE A 25 -7.19 -20.74 4.27
C ILE A 25 -6.08 -20.18 3.38
N ILE A 26 -5.80 -18.89 3.53
CA ILE A 26 -4.70 -18.20 2.83
C ILE A 26 -3.66 -17.75 3.85
N LEU A 27 -2.38 -17.99 3.54
CA LEU A 27 -1.23 -17.47 4.27
C LEU A 27 -0.61 -16.34 3.46
N MET A 28 -0.16 -15.28 4.13
CA MET A 28 0.45 -14.10 3.50
C MET A 28 1.66 -13.63 4.29
N LYS A 29 2.71 -13.19 3.60
CA LYS A 29 3.93 -12.65 4.24
C LYS A 29 4.64 -11.64 3.34
N ASN A 30 5.63 -10.97 3.92
CA ASN A 30 6.53 -10.04 3.22
C ASN A 30 5.77 -8.91 2.52
N LEU A 31 4.94 -8.17 3.25
CA LEU A 31 4.24 -7.01 2.69
C LEU A 31 5.27 -5.92 2.38
N LYS A 32 5.31 -5.50 1.11
CA LYS A 32 6.19 -4.46 0.61
C LYS A 32 5.37 -3.37 -0.05
N ILE A 33 5.84 -2.13 0.09
CA ILE A 33 5.40 -0.98 -0.69
C ILE A 33 6.49 -0.63 -1.68
N HIS A 34 6.04 -0.24 -2.87
CA HIS A 34 6.88 0.22 -3.95
C HIS A 34 6.37 1.59 -4.39
N TRP A 35 7.28 2.41 -4.90
CA TRP A 35 6.91 3.68 -5.49
C TRP A 35 7.80 4.02 -6.67
N ASP A 36 7.21 4.69 -7.65
CA ASP A 36 7.93 5.39 -8.69
C ASP A 36 7.66 6.89 -8.54
N TYR A 37 8.70 7.70 -8.72
CA TYR A 37 8.62 9.16 -8.65
C TYR A 37 8.74 9.78 -10.05
N LYS A 38 7.95 10.83 -10.28
CA LYS A 38 8.11 11.71 -11.42
C LYS A 38 7.92 13.16 -10.98
N ALA A 39 8.84 14.03 -11.36
CA ALA A 39 8.70 15.47 -11.13
C ALA A 39 7.46 16.03 -11.84
N CYS A 40 6.75 16.96 -11.19
CA CYS A 40 5.57 17.61 -11.76
C CYS A 40 5.95 18.40 -13.02
N THR A 41 5.18 18.28 -14.10
CA THR A 41 5.41 19.06 -15.33
C THR A 41 4.71 20.42 -15.33
N GLN A 42 3.62 20.60 -14.56
CA GLN A 42 2.92 21.88 -14.32
C GLN A 42 2.18 21.84 -12.96
N PHE A 43 2.03 22.99 -12.30
CA PHE A 43 1.71 23.14 -10.87
C PHE A 43 0.20 23.23 -10.54
N LYS A 44 -0.24 22.63 -9.43
CA LYS A 44 -1.57 22.80 -8.79
C LYS A 44 -1.57 22.38 -7.30
N ASP A 45 -2.49 22.97 -6.51
CA ASP A 45 -2.52 23.04 -5.03
C ASP A 45 -2.89 21.73 -4.26
N PRO A 46 -2.27 21.40 -3.10
CA PRO A 46 -2.70 20.34 -2.18
C PRO A 46 -3.35 20.86 -0.86
N ILE A 47 -4.14 19.99 -0.22
CA ILE A 47 -4.86 20.25 1.05
C ILE A 47 -4.22 19.43 2.21
N ILE A 48 -4.32 19.87 3.47
CA ILE A 48 -3.75 19.18 4.65
C ILE A 48 -4.84 18.90 5.70
N ALA A 49 -4.89 17.67 6.24
CA ALA A 49 -5.71 17.32 7.41
C ALA A 49 -5.11 16.19 8.28
N ASN A 50 -5.43 16.22 9.58
CA ASN A 50 -4.89 15.35 10.65
C ASN A 50 -5.71 14.06 10.91
N VAL A 51 -5.11 13.11 11.64
CA VAL A 51 -5.44 11.66 11.60
C VAL A 51 -5.69 11.02 12.99
N ILE A 52 -6.55 9.97 13.10
CA ILE A 52 -6.74 9.08 14.30
C ILE A 52 -6.90 7.56 13.92
N ALA A 53 -6.42 6.65 14.82
CA ALA A 53 -5.93 5.24 14.78
C ALA A 53 -6.58 4.06 13.98
N GLU A 54 -5.71 3.13 13.49
CA GLU A 54 -5.87 1.72 12.94
C GLU A 54 -4.43 1.16 12.68
N TYR A 55 -4.17 -0.13 12.31
CA TYR A 55 -2.78 -0.66 12.13
C TYR A 55 -1.99 0.22 11.16
N ARG A 56 -1.07 1.02 11.72
CA ARG A 56 -0.42 2.13 11.04
C ARG A 56 1.04 1.83 10.84
N TYR A 57 1.40 1.69 9.58
CA TYR A 57 2.79 1.75 9.17
C TYR A 57 3.11 3.17 8.70
N ARG A 58 4.28 3.69 9.05
CA ARG A 58 4.79 4.96 8.52
C ARG A 58 5.91 4.67 7.53
N VAL A 59 5.74 5.14 6.30
CA VAL A 59 6.74 4.97 5.24
C VAL A 59 7.09 6.34 4.69
N SER A 60 8.37 6.69 4.74
CA SER A 60 8.90 7.83 3.99
C SER A 60 9.35 7.34 2.62
N ILE A 61 8.86 7.96 1.55
CA ILE A 61 9.27 7.68 0.17
C ILE A 61 10.09 8.83 -0.39
N SER A 62 11.09 8.51 -1.21
CA SER A 62 12.03 9.46 -1.81
C SER A 62 11.62 9.84 -3.25
N GLU A 63 12.39 10.75 -3.84
CA GLU A 63 12.31 11.15 -5.26
C GLU A 63 12.98 10.14 -6.22
N GLU A 64 13.35 8.97 -5.72
CA GLU A 64 13.87 7.86 -6.51
C GLU A 64 12.88 6.71 -6.47
N ASN A 65 12.85 5.88 -7.53
CA ASN A 65 12.07 4.66 -7.51
C ASN A 65 12.60 3.74 -6.41
N GLY A 66 11.70 3.15 -5.62
CA GLY A 66 12.11 2.47 -4.41
C GLY A 66 11.16 1.37 -3.97
N THR A 67 11.64 0.60 -3.00
CA THR A 67 10.89 -0.48 -2.37
C THR A 67 11.24 -0.53 -0.90
N LYS A 68 10.23 -0.75 -0.06
CA LYS A 68 10.42 -0.93 1.38
C LYS A 68 9.56 -2.07 1.89
N ILE A 69 10.14 -2.94 2.72
CA ILE A 69 9.38 -3.92 3.49
C ILE A 69 8.63 -3.18 4.59
N ILE A 70 7.32 -3.35 4.61
CA ILE A 70 6.43 -2.74 5.59
C ILE A 70 6.25 -3.67 6.77
N ASP A 71 6.08 -4.96 6.48
CA ASP A 71 5.94 -5.98 7.51
C ASP A 71 6.45 -7.34 7.01
N THR A 72 7.14 -8.04 7.90
CA THR A 72 7.64 -9.41 7.70
C THR A 72 6.81 -10.45 8.45
N LYS A 73 5.80 -10.02 9.20
CA LYS A 73 4.89 -10.92 9.92
C LYS A 73 4.11 -11.80 8.95
N ASP A 74 3.87 -13.04 9.37
CA ASP A 74 2.98 -13.96 8.68
C ASP A 74 1.53 -13.71 9.11
N TYR A 75 0.65 -13.60 8.12
CA TYR A 75 -0.79 -13.42 8.26
C TYR A 75 -1.52 -14.68 7.79
N LYS A 76 -2.65 -14.98 8.43
CA LYS A 76 -3.48 -16.15 8.13
C LYS A 76 -4.94 -15.72 8.04
N TYR A 77 -5.55 -15.95 6.88
CA TYR A 77 -6.93 -15.59 6.59
C TYR A 77 -7.79 -16.85 6.43
N GLY A 78 -8.73 -17.04 7.34
CA GLY A 78 -9.86 -17.95 7.19
C GLY A 78 -10.89 -17.43 6.20
N ALA A 79 -11.98 -18.19 6.01
CA ALA A 79 -13.05 -17.77 5.11
C ALA A 79 -13.83 -16.59 5.72
N GLY A 80 -13.92 -15.48 4.99
CA GLY A 80 -14.58 -14.25 5.41
C GLY A 80 -13.69 -13.27 6.18
N ASP A 81 -12.45 -13.65 6.49
CA ASP A 81 -11.50 -12.76 7.17
C ASP A 81 -11.02 -11.66 6.22
N ILE A 82 -10.94 -10.44 6.74
CA ILE A 82 -10.43 -9.26 6.03
C ILE A 82 -9.61 -8.44 7.04
N ASP A 83 -8.35 -8.19 6.71
CA ASP A 83 -7.52 -7.22 7.43
C ASP A 83 -7.39 -5.93 6.62
N LYS A 84 -7.29 -4.83 7.35
CA LYS A 84 -7.06 -3.49 6.82
C LYS A 84 -5.69 -2.99 7.23
N PHE A 85 -4.89 -2.63 6.24
CA PHE A 85 -3.56 -2.09 6.37
C PHE A 85 -3.61 -0.60 5.99
N LEU A 86 -3.38 0.28 6.98
CA LEU A 86 -3.24 1.70 6.73
C LEU A 86 -1.76 2.08 6.72
N VAL A 87 -1.29 2.59 5.59
CA VAL A 87 0.09 3.03 5.41
C VAL A 87 0.11 4.54 5.27
N ASP A 88 0.56 5.21 6.31
CA ASP A 88 0.82 6.65 6.32
C ASP A 88 2.10 6.92 5.52
N ILE A 89 1.92 7.46 4.31
CA ILE A 89 3.00 7.73 3.37
C ILE A 89 3.43 9.18 3.51
N LYS A 90 4.64 9.37 4.01
CA LYS A 90 5.32 10.67 4.02
C LYS A 90 6.10 10.82 2.72
N TYR A 91 5.66 11.78 1.91
CA TYR A 91 6.32 12.16 0.67
C TYR A 91 7.49 13.10 1.03
N SER A 92 8.67 12.84 0.47
CA SER A 92 9.84 13.67 0.72
C SER A 92 9.66 15.09 0.19
N GLU A 93 9.07 15.22 -1.00
CA GLU A 93 8.97 16.47 -1.76
C GLU A 93 7.71 16.47 -2.64
N LEU A 94 7.58 17.48 -3.48
CA LEU A 94 6.53 17.60 -4.49
C LEU A 94 6.82 16.69 -5.69
N GLY A 95 5.79 15.99 -6.18
CA GLY A 95 5.88 15.09 -7.31
C GLY A 95 4.62 14.28 -7.58
N ILE A 96 4.67 13.54 -8.67
CA ILE A 96 3.71 12.49 -8.99
C ILE A 96 4.32 11.18 -8.48
N TYR A 97 3.58 10.49 -7.60
CA TYR A 97 3.99 9.23 -7.02
C TYR A 97 3.02 8.14 -7.46
N ASN A 98 3.55 7.09 -8.07
CA ASN A 98 2.79 5.86 -8.33
C ASN A 98 3.15 4.85 -7.26
N VAL A 99 2.19 4.39 -6.48
CA VAL A 99 2.41 3.50 -5.34
C VAL A 99 1.71 2.18 -5.60
N TRP A 100 2.34 1.07 -5.23
CA TRP A 100 1.71 -0.24 -5.23
C TRP A 100 2.30 -1.14 -4.15
N PHE A 101 1.60 -2.23 -3.87
CA PHE A 101 1.99 -3.20 -2.85
C PHE A 101 2.27 -4.56 -3.47
N THR A 102 3.21 -5.26 -2.86
CA THR A 102 3.44 -6.66 -3.16
C THR A 102 3.49 -7.48 -1.88
N PHE A 103 3.06 -8.73 -1.99
CA PHE A 103 3.18 -9.71 -0.91
C PHE A 103 3.20 -11.12 -1.50
N GLU A 104 3.79 -12.02 -0.75
CA GLU A 104 3.76 -13.44 -1.06
C GLU A 104 2.53 -14.05 -0.41
N TYR A 105 1.80 -14.91 -1.13
CA TYR A 105 0.69 -15.66 -0.57
C TYR A 105 0.72 -17.15 -0.96
N ASN A 106 0.14 -17.97 -0.12
CA ASN A 106 0.00 -19.41 -0.30
C ASN A 106 -1.39 -19.86 0.15
N ILE A 107 -1.96 -20.84 -0.53
CA ILE A 107 -3.17 -21.52 -0.06
C ILE A 107 -2.73 -22.65 0.86
N PHE A 108 -3.25 -22.70 2.08
CA PHE A 108 -2.87 -23.70 3.06
C PHE A 108 -3.02 -25.12 2.51
N GLY A 109 -1.94 -25.91 2.57
CA GLY A 109 -1.85 -27.24 1.97
C GLY A 109 -1.32 -27.28 0.54
N SER A 110 -1.01 -26.13 -0.07
CA SER A 110 -0.24 -26.02 -1.31
C SER A 110 1.26 -25.85 -1.00
N GLU A 111 2.12 -26.39 -1.86
CA GLU A 111 3.59 -26.22 -1.75
C GLU A 111 4.08 -24.90 -2.38
N GLU A 112 3.28 -24.31 -3.27
CA GLU A 112 3.68 -23.14 -4.05
C GLU A 112 3.29 -21.81 -3.38
N TRP A 113 4.22 -20.86 -3.40
CA TRP A 113 3.99 -19.46 -3.04
C TRP A 113 3.87 -18.62 -4.30
N PHE A 114 2.91 -17.71 -4.30
CA PHE A 114 2.63 -16.80 -5.41
C PHE A 114 2.92 -15.37 -4.99
N LEU A 115 3.43 -14.55 -5.91
CA LEU A 115 3.60 -13.12 -5.70
C LEU A 115 2.35 -12.39 -6.19
N TYR A 116 1.69 -11.65 -5.31
CA TYR A 116 0.60 -10.75 -5.68
C TYR A 116 1.14 -9.34 -5.86
N ASN A 117 0.70 -8.65 -6.91
CA ASN A 117 0.96 -7.24 -7.15
C ASN A 117 -0.38 -6.53 -7.23
N THR A 118 -0.59 -5.48 -6.43
CA THR A 118 -1.73 -4.60 -6.63
C THR A 118 -1.55 -3.79 -7.91
N ASP A 119 -2.65 -3.28 -8.44
CA ASP A 119 -2.57 -2.18 -9.40
C ASP A 119 -1.86 -0.98 -8.75
N LYS A 120 -1.22 -0.17 -9.60
CA LYS A 120 -0.64 1.10 -9.16
C LYS A 120 -1.76 2.11 -8.95
N ASP A 121 -1.66 2.87 -7.87
CA ASP A 121 -2.49 4.05 -7.66
C ASP A 121 -1.61 5.29 -7.57
N THR A 122 -2.13 6.44 -7.99
CA THR A 122 -1.34 7.64 -8.25
C THR A 122 -1.81 8.79 -7.38
N ILE A 123 -0.85 9.50 -6.81
CA ILE A 123 -1.07 10.77 -6.13
C ILE A 123 -0.14 11.83 -6.71
N GLU A 124 -0.66 13.04 -6.84
CA GLU A 124 0.06 14.19 -7.37
C GLU A 124 0.13 15.28 -6.29
N LYS A 125 1.34 15.69 -5.89
CA LYS A 125 1.59 16.71 -4.85
C LYS A 125 2.47 17.83 -5.42
N CYS A 126 1.93 18.97 -5.85
CA CYS A 126 2.71 19.94 -6.65
C CYS A 126 2.64 21.45 -6.22
N ALA A 127 2.69 21.89 -4.93
CA ALA A 127 2.60 23.33 -4.59
C ALA A 127 3.50 24.00 -3.52
N LYS A 128 3.53 25.35 -3.56
CA LYS A 128 4.40 26.35 -2.85
C LYS A 128 3.67 27.10 -1.71
N PHE A 129 4.40 27.59 -0.69
CA PHE A 129 3.95 28.59 0.31
C PHE A 129 4.01 30.03 -0.24
N ASN A 130 3.07 30.89 0.17
CA ASN A 130 3.25 32.36 0.20
C ASN A 130 4.10 32.74 1.41
#